data_AF-C8WAI6-F1
#
_entry.id   AF-C8WAI6-F1
#
_cell.length_a   1.000
_cell.length_b   1.000
_cell.length_c   1.000
_cell.angle_alpha   90.00
_cell.angle_beta   90.00
_cell.angle_gamma   90.00
#
_symmetry.space_group_name_H-M   'P 1'
#
loop_
_entity.id
_entity.type
_entity.pdbx_description
1 polymer ?
#
loop_
_entity_poly.entity_id
_entity_poly.type
_entity_poly.pdbx_seq_one_letter_code
_entity_poly.pdbx_strand_id
1 'polypeptide(L)'
;MSTLDIDNNNTLGDGLPIIYVLSDSRGETGAAVVKAAAAQFGDDSVEIVRVPNIHSVEDVRTYFNEREDEDRPRAVFHTFADGSLRREIRRELDQRLIPSIDLLGPAVNVISTLTGEEPSHAIGAFFEGVTR
;
A
#
# COMPACT_ATOMS: atom_id res chain seq x y z
N MET A 1 -32.91 15.54 24.94
CA MET A 1 -32.26 15.41 23.62
C MET A 1 -31.29 14.25 23.75
N SER A 2 -31.59 13.17 23.05
CA SER A 2 -30.99 11.85 23.21
C SER A 2 -29.49 11.86 22.93
N THR A 3 -28.74 11.27 23.84
CA THR A 3 -27.42 10.69 23.60
C THR A 3 -27.54 9.81 22.36
N LEU A 4 -26.78 10.14 21.32
CA LEU A 4 -26.59 9.21 20.20
C LEU A 4 -25.61 8.16 20.69
N ASP A 5 -26.15 6.97 20.97
CA ASP A 5 -25.38 5.74 21.14
C ASP A 5 -24.58 5.50 19.84
N ILE A 6 -23.27 5.76 19.88
CA ILE A 6 -22.31 5.32 18.87
C ILE A 6 -21.78 3.95 19.32
N ASP A 7 -22.68 3.02 19.61
CA ASP A 7 -22.36 1.61 19.82
C ASP A 7 -23.01 0.84 18.67
N ASN A 8 -22.37 0.88 17.50
CA ASN A 8 -22.53 -0.17 16.49
C ASN A 8 -21.52 -0.01 15.35
N ASN A 9 -20.47 -0.81 15.40
CA ASN A 9 -20.26 -1.90 14.43
C ASN A 9 -18.76 -2.13 14.24
N ASN A 10 -18.22 -3.15 14.89
CA ASN A 10 -17.08 -3.85 14.31
C ASN A 10 -17.08 -5.31 14.72
N THR A 11 -18.05 -6.05 14.18
CA THR A 11 -17.98 -7.50 14.07
C THR A 11 -16.99 -7.87 12.96
N LEU A 12 -15.73 -7.48 13.13
CA LEU A 12 -14.61 -8.01 12.36
C LEU A 12 -13.98 -9.08 13.24
N GLY A 13 -13.96 -10.32 12.74
CA GLY A 13 -13.46 -11.48 13.50
C GLY A 13 -12.09 -11.18 14.09
N ASP A 14 -11.94 -11.41 15.40
CA ASP A 14 -10.75 -11.45 16.26
C ASP A 14 -9.51 -10.56 15.96
N GLY A 15 -9.61 -9.51 15.12
CA GLY A 15 -8.49 -8.64 14.77
C GLY A 15 -8.84 -7.41 13.91
N LEU A 16 -8.01 -6.36 13.99
CA LEU A 16 -8.17 -5.13 13.20
C LEU A 16 -8.05 -5.39 11.69
N PRO A 17 -8.66 -4.65 10.76
CA PRO A 17 -8.30 -4.78 9.34
C PRO A 17 -6.77 -4.63 9.11
N ILE A 18 -6.18 -5.40 8.18
CA ILE A 18 -4.75 -5.30 7.85
C ILE A 18 -4.54 -4.43 6.62
N ILE A 19 -3.64 -3.46 6.73
CA ILE A 19 -3.06 -2.75 5.59
C ILE A 19 -1.62 -3.22 5.38
N TYR A 20 -1.39 -3.94 4.29
CA TYR A 20 -0.04 -4.31 3.86
C TYR A 20 0.59 -3.18 3.04
N VAL A 21 1.84 -2.85 3.34
CA VAL A 21 2.63 -1.85 2.60
C VAL A 21 3.77 -2.56 1.87
N LEU A 22 3.61 -2.75 0.56
CA LEU A 22 4.59 -3.45 -0.29
C LEU A 22 5.53 -2.45 -0.98
N SER A 23 6.82 -2.78 -1.07
CA SER A 23 7.79 -1.95 -1.79
C SER A 23 9.02 -2.71 -2.25
N ASP A 24 9.67 -2.22 -3.30
CA ASP A 24 10.98 -2.69 -3.80
C ASP A 24 12.19 -2.24 -2.95
N SER A 25 11.95 -1.37 -1.95
CA SER A 25 12.97 -0.88 -1.01
C SER A 25 12.47 -1.03 0.43
N ARG A 26 12.64 0.00 1.27
CA ARG A 26 12.24 -0.01 2.68
C ARG A 26 10.73 0.08 2.89
N GLY A 27 9.99 0.79 2.03
CA GLY A 27 8.54 0.99 2.19
C GLY A 27 8.16 2.09 3.19
N GLU A 28 9.09 3.01 3.48
CA GLU A 28 8.85 4.14 4.40
C GLU A 28 7.86 5.14 3.82
N THR A 29 7.97 5.44 2.52
CA THR A 29 7.05 6.33 1.80
C THR A 29 5.62 5.81 1.88
N GLY A 30 5.40 4.53 1.54
CA GLY A 30 4.08 3.91 1.63
C GLY A 30 3.53 3.91 3.04
N ALA A 31 4.36 3.57 4.03
CA ALA A 31 3.95 3.55 5.43
C ALA A 31 3.58 4.94 5.96
N ALA A 32 4.30 5.99 5.55
CA ALA A 32 3.98 7.36 5.92
C ALA A 32 2.60 7.78 5.38
N VAL A 33 2.30 7.47 4.13
CA VAL A 33 1.00 7.77 3.52
C VAL A 33 -0.12 6.99 4.21
N VAL A 34 0.06 5.69 4.45
CA VAL A 34 -0.95 4.87 5.13
C VAL A 34 -1.20 5.37 6.56
N LYS A 35 -0.16 5.74 7.31
CA LYS A 35 -0.32 6.32 8.65
C LYS A 35 -1.08 7.65 8.61
N ALA A 36 -0.78 8.52 7.65
CA ALA A 36 -1.49 9.79 7.48
C ALA A 36 -2.97 9.57 7.15
N ALA A 37 -3.28 8.58 6.31
CA ALA A 37 -4.66 8.19 5.98
C ALA A 37 -5.38 7.56 7.19
N ALA A 38 -4.72 6.65 7.91
CA ALA A 38 -5.26 5.99 9.09
C ALA A 38 -5.58 6.99 10.23
N ALA A 39 -4.81 8.07 10.35
CA ALA A 39 -5.07 9.15 11.31
C ALA A 39 -6.39 9.91 11.08
N GLN A 40 -7.09 9.66 9.97
CA GLN A 40 -8.45 10.16 9.74
C GLN A 40 -9.54 9.29 10.40
N PHE A 41 -9.15 8.16 10.99
CA PHE A 41 -10.01 7.21 11.68
C PHE A 41 -9.66 7.18 13.17
N GLY A 42 -10.49 6.48 13.97
CA GLY A 42 -10.24 6.33 15.41
C GLY A 42 -8.97 5.53 15.71
N ASP A 43 -8.55 5.57 16.97
CA ASP A 43 -7.45 4.74 17.46
C ASP A 43 -7.72 3.26 17.17
N ASP A 44 -6.66 2.50 16.90
CA ASP A 44 -6.73 1.07 16.57
C ASP A 44 -7.68 0.74 15.40
N SER A 45 -7.80 1.62 14.40
CA SER A 45 -8.67 1.36 13.24
C SER A 45 -8.14 0.28 12.28
N VAL A 46 -6.81 0.10 12.22
CA VAL A 46 -6.12 -0.81 11.30
C VAL A 46 -4.78 -1.29 11.87
N GLU A 47 -4.35 -2.49 11.51
CA GLU A 47 -2.97 -2.95 11.65
C GLU A 47 -2.19 -2.63 10.38
N ILE A 48 -1.00 -2.02 10.49
CA ILE A 48 -0.14 -1.70 9.34
C ILE A 48 1.06 -2.63 9.31
N VAL A 49 1.17 -3.45 8.27
CA VAL A 49 2.25 -4.43 8.08
C VAL A 49 3.12 -4.02 6.89
N ARG A 50 4.40 -3.72 7.14
CA ARG A 50 5.36 -3.42 6.06
C ARG A 50 5.95 -4.70 5.49
N VAL A 51 6.01 -4.78 4.17
CA VAL A 51 6.58 -5.88 3.39
C VAL A 51 7.63 -5.30 2.41
N PRO A 52 8.86 -5.07 2.89
CA PRO A 52 9.94 -4.51 2.07
C PRO A 52 10.55 -5.56 1.13
N ASN A 53 11.42 -5.10 0.21
CA ASN A 53 12.22 -5.93 -0.68
C ASN A 53 11.42 -6.88 -1.59
N ILE A 54 10.28 -6.41 -2.10
CA ILE A 54 9.53 -7.14 -3.14
C ILE A 54 10.10 -6.77 -4.50
N HIS A 55 10.68 -7.75 -5.19
CA HIS A 55 11.34 -7.56 -6.48
C HIS A 55 10.66 -8.33 -7.62
N SER A 56 9.70 -9.20 -7.30
CA SER A 56 8.97 -10.02 -8.24
C SER A 56 7.54 -10.28 -7.79
N VAL A 57 6.68 -10.69 -8.72
CA VAL A 57 5.33 -11.20 -8.39
C VAL A 57 5.39 -12.47 -7.53
N GLU A 58 6.48 -13.26 -7.63
CA GLU A 58 6.65 -14.48 -6.86
C GLU A 58 6.92 -14.21 -5.38
N ASP A 59 7.59 -13.09 -5.06
CA ASP A 59 7.76 -12.65 -3.67
C ASP A 59 6.39 -12.36 -3.03
N VAL A 60 5.50 -11.72 -3.78
CA VAL A 60 4.12 -11.43 -3.34
C VAL A 60 3.34 -12.72 -3.14
N ARG A 61 3.45 -13.67 -4.08
CA ARG A 61 2.80 -14.98 -3.95
C ARG A 61 3.26 -15.72 -2.73
N THR A 62 4.57 -15.83 -2.54
CA THR A 62 5.16 -16.53 -1.40
C THR A 62 4.71 -15.87 -0.10
N TYR A 63 4.79 -14.54 -0.01
CA TYR A 63 4.38 -13.81 1.19
C TYR A 63 2.94 -14.07 1.60
N PHE A 64 2.00 -14.01 0.65
CA PHE A 64 0.57 -14.19 0.92
C PHE A 64 0.15 -15.66 1.02
N ASN A 65 0.85 -16.60 0.38
CA ASN A 65 0.58 -18.04 0.52
C ASN A 65 0.99 -18.56 1.90
N GLU A 66 2.06 -18.01 2.50
CA GLU A 66 2.48 -18.38 3.86
C GLU A 66 1.61 -17.76 4.97
N ARG A 67 0.77 -16.79 4.62
CA ARG A 67 -0.01 -15.96 5.55
C ARG A 67 -1.49 -16.05 5.18
N GLU A 68 -2.04 -17.22 5.44
CA GLU A 68 -3.48 -17.46 5.37
C GLU A 68 -4.16 -16.86 6.60
N ASP A 69 -4.70 -15.66 6.42
CA ASP A 69 -5.74 -15.09 7.27
C ASP A 69 -6.83 -14.58 6.33
N GLU A 70 -7.59 -15.53 5.76
CA GLU A 70 -8.59 -15.25 4.72
C GLU A 70 -9.80 -14.50 5.27
N ASP A 71 -10.11 -14.68 6.56
CA ASP A 71 -11.29 -14.10 7.21
C ASP A 71 -11.06 -12.65 7.66
N ARG A 72 -9.80 -12.20 7.73
CA ARG A 72 -9.46 -10.84 8.15
C ARG A 72 -9.46 -9.87 6.96
N PRO A 73 -10.24 -8.78 7.00
CA PRO A 73 -10.24 -7.80 5.92
C PRO A 73 -8.83 -7.23 5.70
N ARG A 74 -8.42 -7.18 4.43
CA ARG A 74 -7.07 -6.76 4.06
C ARG A 74 -7.07 -5.91 2.81
N ALA A 75 -6.12 -4.98 2.75
CA ALA A 75 -5.82 -4.19 1.56
C ALA A 75 -4.30 -3.99 1.42
N VAL A 76 -3.86 -3.66 0.21
CA VAL A 76 -2.45 -3.39 -0.11
C VAL A 76 -2.25 -1.96 -0.57
N PHE A 77 -1.27 -1.29 0.00
CA PHE A 77 -0.71 -0.05 -0.54
C PHE A 77 0.70 -0.34 -1.02
N HIS A 78 1.09 0.19 -2.17
CA HIS A 78 2.41 -0.15 -2.70
C HIS A 78 3.13 1.01 -3.38
N THR A 79 4.46 0.94 -3.33
CA THR A 79 5.38 1.87 -3.99
C THR A 79 6.45 1.08 -4.74
N PHE A 80 6.25 0.90 -6.05
CA PHE A 80 7.23 0.26 -6.94
C PHE A 80 7.70 1.27 -7.97
N ALA A 81 9.02 1.35 -8.22
CA ALA A 81 9.58 2.23 -9.24
C ALA A 81 9.38 1.66 -10.65
N ASP A 82 9.51 0.34 -10.80
CA ASP A 82 9.32 -0.37 -12.06
C ASP A 82 7.83 -0.46 -12.43
N GLY A 83 7.48 0.06 -13.61
CA GLY A 83 6.11 0.08 -14.10
C GLY A 83 5.55 -1.29 -14.50
N SER A 84 6.41 -2.23 -14.89
CA SER A 84 6.03 -3.60 -15.25
C SER A 84 5.72 -4.43 -14.01
N LEU A 85 6.60 -4.40 -13.00
CA LEU A 85 6.41 -5.05 -11.71
C LEU A 85 5.12 -4.57 -11.03
N ARG A 86 4.87 -3.26 -11.05
CA ARG A 86 3.62 -2.65 -10.57
C ARG A 86 2.38 -3.27 -11.22
N ARG A 87 2.39 -3.47 -12.54
CA ARG A 87 1.27 -4.07 -13.28
C ARG A 87 1.09 -5.56 -12.93
N GLU A 88 2.19 -6.30 -12.81
CA GLU A 88 2.16 -7.72 -12.47
C GLU A 88 1.64 -7.95 -11.05
N ILE A 89 2.13 -7.18 -10.07
CA ILE A 89 1.67 -7.25 -8.68
C ILE A 89 0.20 -6.85 -8.57
N ARG A 90 -0.24 -5.79 -9.26
CA ARG A 90 -1.65 -5.42 -9.28
C ARG A 90 -2.53 -6.58 -9.78
N ARG A 91 -2.13 -7.24 -10.86
CA ARG A 91 -2.88 -8.40 -11.40
C ARG A 91 -2.94 -9.56 -10.41
N GLU A 92 -1.85 -9.85 -9.70
CA GLU A 92 -1.80 -10.89 -8.67
C GLU A 92 -2.73 -10.56 -7.50
N LEU A 93 -2.75 -9.30 -7.04
CA LEU A 93 -3.64 -8.84 -5.97
C LEU A 93 -5.11 -8.87 -6.40
N ASP A 94 -5.41 -8.46 -7.63
CA ASP A 94 -6.75 -8.55 -8.22
C ASP A 94 -7.24 -10.01 -8.29
N GLN A 95 -6.36 -10.96 -8.66
CA GLN A 95 -6.69 -12.40 -8.67
C GLN A 95 -7.00 -12.95 -7.28
N ARG A 96 -6.36 -12.41 -6.24
CA ARG A 96 -6.60 -12.75 -4.83
C ARG A 96 -7.77 -12.01 -4.21
N LEU A 97 -8.45 -11.15 -4.98
CA LEU A 97 -9.51 -10.26 -4.49
C LEU A 97 -9.04 -9.35 -3.34
N ILE A 98 -7.76 -8.96 -3.35
CA ILE A 98 -7.18 -8.03 -2.37
C ILE A 98 -7.20 -6.61 -2.98
N PRO A 99 -7.99 -5.67 -2.43
CA PRO A 99 -7.98 -4.28 -2.87
C PRO A 99 -6.58 -3.68 -2.79
N SER A 100 -6.16 -2.97 -3.83
CA SER A 100 -4.82 -2.37 -3.87
C SER A 100 -4.78 -0.93 -4.37
N ILE A 101 -3.89 -0.13 -3.77
CA ILE A 101 -3.60 1.26 -4.12
C ILE A 101 -2.13 1.42 -4.50
N ASP A 102 -1.92 1.94 -5.71
CA ASP A 102 -0.61 2.39 -6.17
C ASP A 102 -0.35 3.83 -5.73
N LEU A 103 0.60 4.01 -4.82
CA LEU A 103 0.94 5.32 -4.27
C LEU A 103 1.97 6.09 -5.10
N LEU A 104 2.72 5.42 -5.97
CA LEU A 104 3.84 6.05 -6.68
C LEU A 104 3.56 6.29 -8.16
N GLY A 105 2.87 5.35 -8.83
CA GLY A 105 2.72 5.37 -10.29
C GLY A 105 1.99 6.60 -10.81
N PRO A 106 0.85 7.00 -10.23
CA PRO A 106 0.17 8.23 -10.63
C PRO A 106 1.06 9.47 -10.52
N ALA A 107 1.83 9.59 -9.45
CA ALA A 107 2.75 10.73 -9.25
C ALA A 107 3.88 10.73 -10.29
N VAL A 108 4.50 9.57 -10.52
CA VAL A 108 5.55 9.40 -11.56
C VAL A 108 5.02 9.77 -12.94
N ASN A 109 3.81 9.32 -13.31
CA ASN A 109 3.22 9.63 -14.61
C ASN A 109 2.95 11.12 -14.79
N VAL A 110 2.45 11.80 -13.75
CA VAL A 110 2.24 13.25 -13.78
C VAL A 110 3.56 13.99 -13.96
N ILE A 111 4.61 13.62 -13.21
CA ILE A 111 5.93 14.25 -13.32
C ILE A 111 6.53 14.02 -14.71
N SER A 112 6.51 12.79 -15.22
CA SER A 112 6.99 12.47 -16.58
C SER A 112 6.28 13.30 -17.65
N THR A 113 4.96 13.50 -17.51
CA THR A 113 4.20 14.36 -18.42
C THR A 113 4.63 15.84 -18.33
N LEU A 114 4.94 16.33 -17.13
CA LEU A 114 5.35 17.72 -16.89
C LEU A 114 6.78 17.99 -17.35
N THR A 115 7.70 17.04 -17.18
CA THR A 115 9.12 17.19 -17.54
C THR A 115 9.41 16.79 -18.98
N GLY A 116 8.56 15.93 -19.58
CA GLY A 116 8.84 15.28 -20.86
C GLY A 116 9.92 14.20 -20.78
N GLU A 117 10.29 13.77 -19.58
CA GLU A 117 11.33 12.77 -19.32
C GLU A 117 10.73 11.40 -18.96
N GLU A 118 11.42 10.34 -19.34
CA GLU A 118 11.07 8.98 -18.92
C GLU A 118 11.59 8.70 -17.50
N PRO A 119 10.81 8.03 -16.64
CA PRO A 119 11.27 7.64 -15.31
C PRO A 119 12.49 6.71 -15.38
N SER A 120 13.46 6.91 -14.49
CA SER A 120 14.66 6.05 -14.42
C SER A 120 14.39 4.64 -13.93
N HIS A 121 13.25 4.41 -13.27
CA HIS A 121 12.88 3.18 -12.56
C HIS A 121 13.88 2.75 -11.47
N ALA A 122 14.75 3.66 -11.03
CA ALA A 122 15.75 3.37 -10.01
C ALA A 122 15.11 3.11 -8.64
N ILE A 123 15.37 1.93 -8.08
CA ILE A 123 14.92 1.53 -6.75
C ILE A 123 15.64 2.38 -5.70
N GLY A 124 14.88 2.94 -4.75
CA GLY A 124 15.44 3.72 -3.65
C GLY A 124 16.07 5.05 -4.10
N ALA A 125 15.71 5.57 -5.27
CA ALA A 125 16.11 6.90 -5.70
C ALA A 125 15.56 7.97 -4.74
N PHE A 126 16.36 8.99 -4.47
CA PHE A 126 15.96 10.17 -3.71
C PHE A 126 15.89 11.38 -4.66
N PHE A 127 14.95 12.29 -4.40
CA PHE A 127 14.85 13.52 -5.16
C PHE A 127 15.96 14.49 -4.74
N GLU A 128 16.83 14.83 -5.70
CA GLU A 128 17.82 15.90 -5.55
C GLU A 128 17.37 17.10 -6.39
N GLY A 129 16.82 18.11 -5.73
CA GLY A 129 16.29 19.29 -6.42
C GLY A 129 15.88 20.41 -5.47
N VAL A 130 15.24 21.44 -6.03
CA VAL A 130 14.82 22.61 -5.26
C VAL A 130 13.46 22.34 -4.61
N THR A 131 13.44 22.27 -3.28
CA THR A 131 12.23 22.35 -2.46
C THR A 131 12.17 23.75 -1.82
N ARG A 132 10.99 24.35 -1.72
CA ARG A 132 10.77 25.67 -1.10
C ARG A 132 9.87 25.56 0.11
#